data_AF-A0A976DZ89-F1
#
_entry.id   AF-A0A976DZ89-F1
#
_cell.length_a   1.000
_cell.length_b   1.000
_cell.length_c   1.000
_cell.angle_alpha   90.00
_cell.angle_beta   90.00
_cell.angle_gamma   90.00
#
_symmetry.space_group_name_H-M   'P 1'
#
loop_
_entity.id
_entity.type
_entity.pdbx_description
1 polymer ?
#
loop_
_entity_poly.entity_id
_entity_poly.type
_entity_poly.pdbx_seq_one_letter_code
_entity_poly.pdbx_strand_id
1 'polypeptide(L)'
;METTTQTISQSLIYEEFGGRFYYRKGYREVLLGLKNEDEIMGSSIFQSLIIQAVVFYLKSILPKKHFWVPTNEAGLHLYRNKNFANDIAIVEKQKLIEPDSDKYNNVAPRLIIEVDVKIDPTPDGETEGGTQTDYILQKSHLLLDFGVEAIVWILTKSRQILVMRTHKNMEIYAWDDTVPLFDEYVLCLQQILEEEDILPPQA
;
A
#
# COMPACT_ATOMS: atom_id res chain seq x y z
N MET A 1 41.94 -8.73 6.69
CA MET A 1 40.57 -9.22 6.91
C MET A 1 39.77 -8.68 5.75
N GLU A 2 39.44 -9.53 4.78
CA GLU A 2 38.59 -9.15 3.66
C GLU A 2 37.20 -8.84 4.22
N THR A 3 36.74 -7.60 4.03
CA THR A 3 35.36 -7.23 4.28
C THR A 3 34.53 -7.93 3.21
N THR A 4 34.02 -9.12 3.50
CA THR A 4 33.05 -9.78 2.63
C THR A 4 31.83 -8.86 2.57
N THR A 5 31.66 -8.14 1.47
CA THR A 5 30.41 -7.43 1.18
C THR A 5 29.35 -8.51 1.10
N GLN A 6 28.61 -8.71 2.18
CA GLN A 6 27.54 -9.69 2.23
C GLN A 6 26.49 -9.21 1.23
N THR A 7 26.43 -9.84 0.06
CA THR A 7 25.45 -9.51 -0.96
C THR A 7 24.08 -9.78 -0.38
N ILE A 8 23.33 -8.73 -0.05
CA ILE A 8 21.98 -8.85 0.50
C ILE A 8 21.12 -9.58 -0.54
N SER A 9 20.41 -10.62 -0.11
CA SER A 9 19.55 -11.40 -1.00
C SER A 9 18.51 -10.51 -1.68
N GLN A 10 18.26 -10.72 -2.97
CA GLN A 10 17.24 -9.96 -3.71
C GLN A 10 15.83 -10.16 -3.13
N SER A 11 15.55 -11.27 -2.47
CA SER A 11 14.27 -11.53 -1.79
C SER A 11 14.00 -10.59 -0.62
N LEU A 12 15.04 -10.01 -0.01
CA LEU A 12 14.95 -9.03 1.08
C LEU A 12 14.65 -7.61 0.58
N ILE A 13 14.81 -7.35 -0.72
CA ILE A 13 14.39 -6.11 -1.35
C ILE A 13 12.86 -6.15 -1.48
N TYR A 14 12.19 -5.16 -0.90
CA TYR A 14 10.74 -4.99 -0.99
C TYR A 14 10.36 -4.29 -2.29
N GLU A 15 10.93 -3.11 -2.54
CA GLU A 15 10.69 -2.32 -3.75
C GLU A 15 11.97 -1.57 -4.16
N GLU A 16 12.08 -1.23 -5.44
CA GLU A 16 13.17 -0.43 -6.00
C GLU A 16 12.60 0.72 -6.83
N PHE A 17 12.88 1.96 -6.41
CA PHE A 17 12.52 3.15 -7.18
C PHE A 17 13.32 4.37 -6.71
N GLY A 18 13.37 5.42 -7.54
CA GLY A 18 14.10 6.64 -7.20
C GLY A 18 15.62 6.43 -7.08
N GLY A 19 16.16 5.35 -7.66
CA GLY A 19 17.56 4.94 -7.51
C GLY A 19 17.89 4.36 -6.13
N ARG A 20 16.88 3.96 -5.34
CA ARG A 20 17.04 3.40 -4.00
C ARG A 20 16.42 2.01 -3.90
N PHE A 21 17.05 1.17 -3.08
CA PHE A 21 16.47 -0.07 -2.61
C PHE A 21 15.75 0.17 -1.28
N TYR A 22 14.51 -0.29 -1.20
CA TYR A 22 13.75 -0.36 0.04
C TYR A 22 13.68 -1.80 0.50
N TYR A 23 14.26 -2.10 1.66
CA TYR A 23 14.29 -3.45 2.21
C TYR A 23 13.05 -3.76 3.03
N ARG A 24 12.67 -5.03 3.09
CA ARG A 24 11.57 -5.51 3.92
C ARG A 24 11.85 -5.18 5.39
N LYS A 25 10.80 -4.75 6.10
CA LYS A 25 10.85 -4.57 7.54
C LYS A 25 11.32 -5.87 8.20
N GLY A 26 12.38 -5.79 9.00
CA GLY A 26 12.96 -6.96 9.66
C GLY A 26 14.08 -7.67 8.89
N TYR A 27 14.51 -7.12 7.74
CA TYR A 27 15.60 -7.71 6.96
C TYR A 27 16.92 -7.78 7.74
N ARG A 28 17.18 -6.82 8.64
CA ARG A 28 18.40 -6.81 9.47
C ARG A 28 18.43 -8.02 10.41
N GLU A 29 17.29 -8.39 10.99
CA GLU A 29 17.18 -9.59 11.82
C GLU A 29 17.42 -10.87 11.00
N VAL A 30 17.04 -10.89 9.72
CA VAL A 30 17.38 -12.00 8.82
C VAL A 30 18.88 -12.05 8.55
N LEU A 31 19.52 -10.91 8.28
CA LEU A 31 20.98 -10.84 8.10
C LEU A 31 21.75 -11.29 9.35
N LEU A 32 21.18 -11.09 10.54
CA LEU A 32 21.71 -11.55 11.82
C LEU A 32 21.36 -13.00 12.17
N GLY A 33 20.57 -13.69 11.34
CA GLY A 33 20.11 -15.07 11.58
C GLY A 33 19.10 -15.20 12.74
N LEU A 34 18.46 -14.09 13.14
CA LEU A 34 17.45 -14.05 14.20
C LEU A 34 16.04 -14.36 13.68
N LYS A 35 15.83 -14.17 12.38
CA LYS A 35 14.61 -14.53 11.64
C LYS A 35 15.01 -15.18 10.32
N ASN A 36 14.07 -15.88 9.69
CA ASN A 36 14.16 -16.29 8.30
C ASN A 36 13.35 -15.35 7.39
N GLU A 37 13.51 -15.51 6.07
CA GLU A 37 12.84 -14.67 5.08
C GLU A 37 11.31 -14.81 5.13
N ASP A 38 10.79 -16.03 5.28
CA ASP A 38 9.35 -16.31 5.32
C ASP A 38 8.66 -15.55 6.48
N GLU A 39 9.34 -15.41 7.62
CA GLU A 39 8.86 -14.69 8.81
C GLU A 39 8.65 -13.18 8.58
N ILE A 40 9.27 -12.59 7.56
CA ILE A 40 9.18 -11.15 7.28
C ILE A 40 8.44 -10.82 5.96
N MET A 41 8.00 -11.83 5.21
CA MET A 41 7.30 -11.64 3.94
C MET A 41 5.78 -11.47 4.10
N GLY A 42 5.18 -12.07 5.13
CA GLY A 42 3.74 -12.02 5.37
C GLY A 42 3.23 -10.70 5.99
N SER A 43 1.93 -10.44 5.82
CA SER A 43 1.23 -9.36 6.52
C SER A 43 0.85 -9.77 7.94
N SER A 44 0.71 -8.78 8.83
CA SER A 44 0.16 -9.04 10.16
C SER A 44 -1.33 -9.38 10.10
N ILE A 45 -1.86 -10.13 11.08
CA ILE A 45 -3.29 -10.42 11.17
C ILE A 45 -4.14 -9.14 11.16
N PHE A 46 -3.69 -8.10 11.84
CA PHE A 46 -4.44 -6.84 11.92
C PHE A 46 -4.50 -6.12 10.57
N GLN A 47 -3.39 -6.06 9.83
CA GLN A 47 -3.39 -5.54 8.47
C GLN A 47 -4.33 -6.34 7.56
N SER A 48 -4.27 -7.66 7.62
CA SER A 48 -5.14 -8.53 6.82
C SER A 48 -6.63 -8.33 7.13
N LEU A 49 -6.99 -8.15 8.40
CA LEU A 49 -8.36 -7.85 8.82
C LEU A 49 -8.82 -6.46 8.35
N ILE A 50 -7.96 -5.44 8.43
CA ILE A 50 -8.26 -4.11 7.87
C ILE A 50 -8.51 -4.21 6.36
N ILE A 51 -7.63 -4.89 5.62
CA ILE A 51 -7.79 -5.07 4.17
C ILE A 51 -9.11 -5.79 3.87
N GLN A 52 -9.43 -6.87 4.58
CA GLN A 52 -10.68 -7.60 4.42
C GLN A 52 -11.90 -6.71 4.63
N ALA A 53 -11.98 -6.02 5.76
CA ALA A 53 -13.10 -5.16 6.13
C ALA A 53 -13.29 -4.02 5.11
N VAL A 54 -12.19 -3.36 4.72
CA VAL A 54 -12.23 -2.29 3.70
C VAL A 54 -12.68 -2.84 2.34
N VAL A 55 -12.17 -4.01 1.90
CA VAL A 55 -12.60 -4.62 0.63
C VAL A 55 -14.10 -4.95 0.66
N PHE A 56 -14.61 -5.55 1.74
CA PHE A 56 -16.03 -5.87 1.86
C PHE A 56 -16.91 -4.62 1.86
N TYR A 57 -16.51 -3.58 2.58
CA TYR A 57 -17.17 -2.29 2.55
C TYR A 57 -17.18 -1.69 1.13
N LEU A 58 -16.03 -1.63 0.45
CA LEU A 58 -15.96 -1.11 -0.92
C LEU A 58 -16.85 -1.91 -1.88
N LYS A 59 -16.93 -3.24 -1.73
CA LYS A 59 -17.81 -4.10 -2.55
C LYS A 59 -19.30 -3.88 -2.25
N SER A 60 -19.65 -3.35 -1.07
CA SER A 60 -21.04 -3.06 -0.70
C SER A 60 -21.51 -1.71 -1.27
N ILE A 61 -20.63 -0.71 -1.31
CA ILE A 61 -20.98 0.64 -1.78
C ILE A 61 -20.74 0.85 -3.28
N LEU A 62 -19.72 0.22 -3.88
CA LEU A 62 -19.35 0.46 -5.27
C LEU A 62 -20.24 -0.34 -6.24
N PRO A 63 -20.79 0.29 -7.29
CA PRO A 63 -21.54 -0.42 -8.32
C PRO A 63 -20.71 -1.50 -9.00
N LYS A 64 -21.07 -2.77 -8.77
CA LYS A 64 -20.38 -3.95 -9.34
C LYS A 64 -20.32 -3.94 -10.88
N LYS A 65 -21.17 -3.18 -11.57
CA LYS A 65 -21.13 -3.02 -13.03
C LYS A 65 -20.05 -2.05 -13.51
N HIS A 66 -19.58 -1.15 -12.64
CA HIS A 66 -18.65 -0.08 -13.01
C HIS A 66 -17.25 -0.30 -12.44
N PHE A 67 -17.13 -0.95 -11.27
CA PHE A 67 -15.85 -1.08 -10.59
C PHE A 67 -15.46 -2.52 -10.28
N TRP A 68 -14.15 -2.78 -10.37
CA TRP A 68 -13.48 -3.88 -9.70
C TRP A 68 -12.68 -3.36 -8.50
N VAL A 69 -12.44 -4.25 -7.54
CA VAL A 69 -11.60 -3.96 -6.37
C VAL A 69 -10.60 -5.11 -6.21
N PRO A 70 -9.51 -5.15 -7.01
CA PRO A 70 -8.42 -6.10 -6.82
C PRO A 70 -7.72 -5.85 -5.47
N THR A 71 -7.25 -6.93 -4.86
CA THR A 71 -6.50 -6.93 -3.59
C THR A 71 -5.43 -8.02 -3.64
N ASN A 72 -4.78 -8.33 -2.52
CA ASN A 72 -3.75 -9.36 -2.39
C ASN A 72 -2.49 -9.05 -3.22
N GLU A 73 -1.93 -7.85 -3.02
CA GLU A 73 -0.71 -7.39 -3.69
C GLU A 73 -0.85 -7.35 -5.21
N ALA A 74 -2.01 -6.86 -5.69
CA ALA A 74 -2.32 -6.79 -7.11
C ALA A 74 -1.27 -5.97 -7.87
N GLY A 75 -0.56 -6.63 -8.77
CA GLY A 75 0.55 -6.06 -9.52
C GLY A 75 0.10 -5.00 -10.53
N LEU A 76 0.77 -3.85 -10.48
CA LEU A 76 0.58 -2.71 -11.37
C LEU A 76 1.89 -2.40 -12.09
N HIS A 77 1.86 -2.49 -13.42
CA HIS A 77 2.97 -2.12 -14.27
C HIS A 77 2.91 -0.64 -14.62
N LEU A 78 3.82 0.16 -14.06
CA LEU A 78 3.83 1.61 -14.29
C LEU A 78 4.50 1.94 -15.64
N TYR A 79 5.74 1.48 -15.82
CA TYR A 79 6.53 1.60 -17.05
C TYR A 79 7.77 0.70 -16.93
N ARG A 80 8.58 0.59 -18.01
CA ARG A 80 9.73 -0.33 -18.15
C ARG A 80 10.39 -0.75 -16.82
N ASN A 81 10.21 -2.02 -16.46
CA ASN A 81 10.75 -2.70 -15.25
C ASN A 81 10.33 -2.12 -13.90
N LYS A 82 9.25 -1.34 -13.84
CA LYS A 82 8.72 -0.78 -12.60
C LYS A 82 7.32 -1.31 -12.33
N ASN A 83 7.25 -2.18 -11.34
CA ASN A 83 6.01 -2.79 -10.88
C ASN A 83 5.79 -2.41 -9.42
N PHE A 84 4.55 -2.07 -9.08
CA PHE A 84 4.14 -1.95 -7.68
C PHE A 84 3.12 -3.03 -7.35
N ALA A 85 3.22 -3.58 -6.16
CA ALA A 85 2.15 -4.32 -5.52
C ALA A 85 1.31 -3.34 -4.71
N ASN A 86 -0.01 -3.44 -4.85
CA ASN A 86 -0.96 -2.62 -4.11
C ASN A 86 -1.82 -3.51 -3.21
N ASP A 87 -2.06 -3.08 -1.98
CA ASP A 87 -2.92 -3.85 -1.06
C ASP A 87 -4.37 -3.86 -1.55
N ILE A 88 -4.90 -2.71 -1.99
CA ILE A 88 -6.23 -2.56 -2.57
C ILE A 88 -6.18 -1.54 -3.72
N ALA A 89 -6.73 -1.92 -4.87
CA ALA A 89 -6.94 -1.01 -6.00
C ALA A 89 -8.43 -0.90 -6.33
N ILE A 90 -8.91 0.26 -6.78
CA ILE A 90 -10.25 0.45 -7.32
C ILE A 90 -10.12 0.78 -8.80
N VAL A 91 -10.63 -0.11 -9.67
CA VAL A 91 -10.43 -0.03 -11.12
C VAL A 91 -11.78 0.13 -11.82
N GLU A 92 -11.86 1.09 -12.73
CA GLU A 92 -13.02 1.22 -13.63
C GLU A 92 -12.99 0.10 -14.68
N LYS A 93 -14.05 -0.71 -14.74
CA LYS A 93 -14.13 -1.86 -15.65
C LYS A 93 -13.96 -1.48 -17.11
N GLN A 94 -14.45 -0.30 -17.49
CA GLN A 94 -14.36 0.17 -18.88
C GLN A 94 -12.93 0.51 -19.30
N LYS A 95 -12.04 0.81 -18.35
CA LYS A 95 -10.64 1.13 -18.61
C LYS A 95 -9.77 -0.14 -18.72
N LEU A 96 -10.18 -1.25 -18.11
CA LEU A 96 -9.43 -2.52 -18.14
C LEU A 96 -9.85 -3.37 -19.35
N ILE A 97 -8.94 -3.50 -20.31
CA ILE A 97 -9.22 -4.10 -21.63
C ILE A 97 -9.19 -5.64 -21.59
N GLU A 98 -8.34 -6.23 -20.74
CA GLU A 98 -8.10 -7.69 -20.68
C GLU A 98 -8.17 -8.21 -19.23
N PRO A 99 -9.38 -8.43 -18.67
CA PRO A 99 -9.55 -8.83 -17.27
C PRO A 99 -9.11 -10.28 -16.97
N ASP A 100 -8.89 -11.09 -18.00
CA ASP A 100 -8.43 -12.48 -17.94
C ASP A 100 -6.92 -12.63 -18.22
N SER A 101 -6.20 -11.51 -18.35
CA SER A 101 -4.75 -11.51 -18.58
C SER A 101 -3.96 -12.04 -17.37
N ASP A 102 -2.88 -12.77 -17.65
CA ASP A 102 -1.87 -13.19 -16.66
C ASP A 102 -0.80 -12.12 -16.40
N LYS A 103 -0.88 -10.99 -17.12
CA LYS A 103 0.04 -9.87 -17.00
C LYS A 103 -0.41 -8.87 -15.93
N TYR A 104 0.56 -8.12 -15.41
CA TYR A 104 0.25 -6.99 -14.55
C TYR A 104 -0.60 -5.95 -15.27
N ASN A 105 -1.53 -5.37 -14.52
CA ASN A 105 -2.36 -4.31 -15.02
C ASN A 105 -1.49 -3.10 -15.39
N ASN A 106 -1.70 -2.52 -16.57
CA ASN A 106 -1.02 -1.31 -17.05
C ASN A 106 -1.97 -0.11 -17.16
N VAL A 107 -3.17 -0.23 -16.59
CA VAL A 107 -4.19 0.82 -16.53
C VAL A 107 -4.20 1.39 -15.12
N ALA A 108 -4.05 2.71 -15.00
CA ALA A 108 -4.11 3.39 -13.71
C ALA A 108 -5.44 3.11 -12.99
N PRO A 109 -5.41 2.55 -11.77
CA PRO A 109 -6.59 2.50 -10.91
C PRO A 109 -7.13 3.91 -10.65
N ARG A 110 -8.43 4.02 -10.40
CA ARG A 110 -9.06 5.28 -9.96
C ARG A 110 -8.53 5.69 -8.59
N LEU A 111 -8.41 4.71 -7.68
CA LEU A 111 -7.90 4.90 -6.32
C LEU A 111 -7.03 3.70 -5.92
N ILE A 112 -6.01 3.94 -5.11
CA ILE A 112 -5.24 2.90 -4.41
C ILE A 112 -5.35 3.12 -2.90
N ILE A 113 -5.49 2.04 -2.13
CA ILE A 113 -5.42 2.05 -0.67
C ILE A 113 -4.30 1.11 -0.24
N GLU A 114 -3.39 1.61 0.61
CA GLU A 114 -2.25 0.88 1.19
C GLU A 114 -2.40 0.84 2.71
N VAL A 115 -2.03 -0.27 3.35
CA VAL A 115 -2.14 -0.44 4.80
C VAL A 115 -0.77 -0.66 5.42
N ASP A 116 -0.30 0.35 6.16
CA ASP A 116 1.05 0.49 6.69
C ASP A 116 2.18 0.40 5.64
N VAL A 117 3.38 0.81 6.03
CA VAL A 117 4.58 0.53 5.23
C VAL A 117 5.17 -0.82 5.59
N LYS A 118 5.61 -1.56 4.57
CA LYS A 118 6.27 -2.87 4.71
C LYS A 118 7.80 -2.79 4.61
N ILE A 119 8.34 -1.58 4.55
CA ILE A 119 9.78 -1.32 4.47
C ILE A 119 10.41 -1.17 5.86
N ASP A 120 11.71 -1.45 5.97
CA ASP A 120 12.54 -1.05 7.10
C ASP A 120 13.01 0.40 6.87
N PRO A 121 12.49 1.39 7.61
CA PRO A 121 12.95 2.76 7.45
C PRO A 121 14.37 2.89 7.95
N THR A 122 15.26 3.45 7.14
CA THR A 122 16.62 3.77 7.57
C THR A 122 16.66 5.15 8.22
N PRO A 123 17.56 5.37 9.20
CA PRO A 123 17.81 6.70 9.74
C PRO A 123 18.30 7.65 8.64
N ASP A 124 18.01 8.95 8.79
CA ASP A 124 18.48 9.98 7.87
C ASP A 124 20.01 9.91 7.66
N GLY A 125 20.44 9.76 6.40
CA GLY A 125 21.85 9.79 5.99
C GLY A 125 22.47 8.46 5.55
N GLU A 126 21.75 7.34 5.62
CA GLU A 126 22.21 6.08 5.00
C GLU A 126 21.96 6.07 3.47
N THR A 127 22.84 5.42 2.70
CA THR A 127 22.72 5.33 1.23
C THR A 127 21.65 4.34 0.78
N GLU A 128 21.23 3.45 1.67
CA GLU A 128 20.20 2.43 1.46
C GLU A 128 18.97 2.74 2.31
N GLY A 129 17.78 2.50 1.76
CA GLY A 129 16.51 2.90 2.38
C GLY A 129 16.25 4.42 2.38
N GLY A 130 15.04 4.78 2.78
CA GLY A 130 14.65 6.16 3.06
C GLY A 130 13.76 6.17 4.29
N THR A 131 13.40 7.36 4.76
CA THR A 131 12.41 7.45 5.85
C THR A 131 11.08 6.87 5.39
N GLN A 132 10.26 6.43 6.35
CA GLN A 132 8.89 5.98 6.07
C GLN A 132 8.09 7.07 5.32
N THR A 133 8.29 8.34 5.69
CA THR A 133 7.66 9.48 5.05
C THR A 133 8.12 9.65 3.61
N ASP A 134 9.43 9.57 3.34
CA ASP A 134 9.96 9.67 1.99
C ASP A 134 9.44 8.57 1.09
N TYR A 135 9.35 7.35 1.61
CA TYR A 135 8.79 6.21 0.89
C TYR A 135 7.32 6.44 0.52
N ILE A 136 6.48 6.84 1.50
CA ILE A 136 5.07 7.15 1.27
C ILE A 136 4.92 8.23 0.21
N LEU A 137 5.66 9.33 0.34
CA LEU A 137 5.61 10.47 -0.59
C LEU A 137 6.05 10.07 -1.99
N GLN A 138 7.22 9.43 -2.14
CA GLN A 138 7.75 9.06 -3.44
C GLN A 138 6.89 8.01 -4.15
N LYS A 139 6.45 6.94 -3.45
CA LYS A 139 5.57 5.93 -4.04
C LYS A 139 4.26 6.57 -4.51
N SER A 140 3.68 7.44 -3.69
CA SER A 140 2.42 8.10 -4.01
C SER A 140 2.58 9.06 -5.20
N HIS A 141 3.66 9.84 -5.27
CA HIS A 141 3.93 10.68 -6.44
C HIS A 141 4.06 9.87 -7.73
N LEU A 142 4.78 8.74 -7.69
CA LEU A 142 4.91 7.86 -8.85
C LEU A 142 3.58 7.27 -9.32
N LEU A 143 2.68 6.94 -8.38
CA LEU A 143 1.34 6.45 -8.70
C LEU A 143 0.44 7.57 -9.26
N LEU A 144 0.52 8.79 -8.70
CA LEU A 144 -0.19 9.96 -9.23
C LEU A 144 0.30 10.31 -10.64
N ASP A 145 1.62 10.33 -10.87
CA ASP A 145 2.24 10.60 -12.18
C ASP A 145 1.87 9.54 -13.21
N PHE A 146 1.64 8.30 -12.77
CA PHE A 146 1.13 7.22 -13.63
C PHE A 146 -0.34 7.42 -14.03
N GLY A 147 -1.09 8.24 -13.29
CA GLY A 147 -2.48 8.59 -13.60
C GLY A 147 -3.50 8.09 -12.57
N VAL A 148 -3.06 7.61 -11.41
CA VAL A 148 -3.97 7.30 -10.29
C VAL A 148 -4.53 8.61 -9.73
N GLU A 149 -5.84 8.69 -9.50
CA GLU A 149 -6.44 9.98 -9.11
C GLU A 149 -6.12 10.32 -7.64
N ALA A 150 -6.09 9.30 -6.77
CA ALA A 150 -5.70 9.43 -5.37
C ALA A 150 -5.16 8.13 -4.75
N ILE A 151 -4.33 8.29 -3.71
CA ILE A 151 -3.75 7.22 -2.89
C ILE A 151 -4.12 7.48 -1.43
N VAL A 152 -4.62 6.43 -0.76
CA VAL A 152 -5.00 6.44 0.65
C VAL A 152 -4.05 5.53 1.42
N TRP A 153 -3.33 6.07 2.40
CA TRP A 153 -2.52 5.28 3.32
C TRP A 153 -3.24 5.16 4.66
N ILE A 154 -3.53 3.94 5.09
CA ILE A 154 -4.02 3.64 6.43
C ILE A 154 -2.80 3.32 7.30
N LEU A 155 -2.54 4.15 8.30
CA LEU A 155 -1.41 3.98 9.24
C LEU A 155 -1.92 3.51 10.59
N THR A 156 -1.66 2.24 10.92
CA THR A 156 -2.19 1.59 12.12
C THR A 156 -1.57 2.10 13.41
N LYS A 157 -0.26 2.35 13.40
CA LYS A 157 0.47 2.84 14.58
C LYS A 157 0.04 4.23 15.04
N SER A 158 -0.19 5.14 14.09
CA SER A 158 -0.61 6.51 14.40
C SER A 158 -2.14 6.68 14.42
N ARG A 159 -2.90 5.66 14.00
CA ARG A 159 -4.35 5.75 13.78
C ARG A 159 -4.75 6.92 12.89
N GLN A 160 -3.99 7.11 11.81
CA GLN A 160 -4.22 8.16 10.84
C GLN A 160 -4.44 7.58 9.45
N ILE A 161 -5.15 8.34 8.63
CA ILE A 161 -5.33 8.10 7.21
C ILE A 161 -4.73 9.29 6.46
N LEU A 162 -3.81 9.02 5.55
CA LEU A 162 -3.25 10.04 4.66
C LEU A 162 -3.90 9.89 3.30
N VAL A 163 -4.39 10.98 2.72
CA VAL A 163 -4.92 11.00 1.35
C VAL A 163 -4.11 11.96 0.51
N MET A 164 -3.55 11.46 -0.59
CA MET A 164 -2.84 12.27 -1.58
C MET A 164 -3.60 12.19 -2.90
N ARG A 165 -3.83 13.34 -3.54
CA ARG A 165 -4.58 13.41 -4.79
C ARG A 165 -3.80 14.21 -5.83
N THR A 166 -4.12 13.95 -7.08
CA THR A 166 -3.55 14.71 -8.20
C THR A 166 -3.83 16.21 -8.02
N HIS A 167 -2.78 17.04 -8.06
CA HIS A 167 -2.85 18.50 -7.94
C HIS A 167 -3.47 19.06 -6.64
N LYS A 168 -3.59 18.26 -5.57
CA LYS A 168 -4.02 18.73 -4.25
C LYS A 168 -2.94 18.47 -3.19
N ASN A 169 -3.06 19.18 -2.07
CA ASN A 169 -2.24 18.92 -0.89
C ASN A 169 -2.57 17.55 -0.28
N MET A 170 -1.63 17.03 0.53
CA MET A 170 -1.89 15.88 1.39
C MET A 170 -2.93 16.23 2.45
N GLU A 171 -3.93 15.37 2.59
CA GLU A 171 -4.99 15.46 3.59
C GLU A 171 -4.71 14.40 4.68
N ILE A 172 -4.95 14.75 5.95
CA ILE A 172 -4.74 13.87 7.10
C ILE A 172 -6.08 13.76 7.84
N TYR A 173 -6.51 12.52 8.08
CA TYR A 173 -7.73 12.18 8.77
C TYR A 173 -7.45 11.24 9.95
N ALA A 174 -8.28 11.33 10.98
CA ALA A 174 -8.40 10.29 12.00
C ALA A 174 -9.23 9.11 11.46
N TRP A 175 -9.28 8.00 12.20
CA TRP A 175 -10.02 6.81 11.77
C TRP A 175 -11.54 6.98 11.84
N ASP A 176 -12.03 7.84 12.72
CA ASP A 176 -13.44 8.18 12.93
C ASP A 176 -13.92 9.33 12.03
N ASP A 177 -13.01 9.95 11.25
CA ASP A 177 -13.40 10.88 10.22
C ASP A 177 -14.04 10.18 9.02
N THR A 178 -14.99 10.87 8.38
CA THR A 178 -15.50 10.47 7.06
C THR A 178 -14.51 10.92 5.99
N VAL A 179 -13.76 9.97 5.43
CA VAL A 179 -12.76 10.18 4.39
C VAL A 179 -13.41 10.11 3.01
N PRO A 180 -13.41 11.19 2.21
CA PRO A 180 -13.87 11.12 0.83
C PRO A 180 -12.95 10.23 0.00
N LEU A 181 -13.49 9.31 -0.79
CA LEU A 181 -12.69 8.49 -1.72
C LEU A 181 -12.65 9.18 -3.09
N PHE A 182 -13.79 9.24 -3.76
CA PHE A 182 -14.05 9.94 -5.02
C PHE A 182 -15.55 10.05 -5.24
N ASP A 183 -15.99 11.04 -6.02
CA ASP A 183 -17.41 11.32 -6.27
C ASP A 183 -18.23 11.38 -4.96
N GLU A 184 -19.30 10.59 -4.84
CA GLU A 184 -20.11 10.44 -3.64
C GLU A 184 -19.60 9.39 -2.63
N TYR A 185 -18.58 8.59 -3.00
CA TYR A 185 -18.11 7.48 -2.18
C TYR A 185 -17.18 7.97 -1.07
N VAL A 186 -17.48 7.56 0.15
CA VAL A 186 -16.73 7.90 1.36
C VAL A 186 -16.35 6.64 2.12
N LEU A 187 -15.50 6.77 3.13
CA LEU A 187 -15.07 5.70 4.02
C LEU A 187 -14.89 6.25 5.44
N CYS A 188 -15.42 5.56 6.45
CA CYS A 188 -15.06 5.78 7.86
C CYS A 188 -14.43 4.48 8.37
N LEU A 189 -13.12 4.49 8.63
CA LEU A 189 -12.41 3.25 8.96
C LEU A 189 -12.83 2.71 10.32
N GLN A 190 -13.02 3.58 11.32
CA GLN A 190 -13.46 3.19 12.66
C GLN A 190 -14.80 2.45 12.58
N GLN A 191 -15.78 3.02 11.89
CA GLN A 191 -17.10 2.40 11.74
C GLN A 191 -17.01 1.03 11.05
N ILE A 192 -16.23 0.92 9.97
CA ILE A 192 -16.04 -0.35 9.25
C ILE A 192 -15.44 -1.42 10.17
N LEU A 193 -14.44 -1.06 10.99
CA LEU A 193 -13.79 -2.01 11.88
C LEU A 193 -14.65 -2.39 13.10
N GLU A 194 -15.52 -1.49 13.55
CA GLU A 194 -16.52 -1.77 14.59
C GLU A 194 -17.63 -2.70 14.08
N GLU A 195 -18.12 -2.48 12.86
CA GLU A 195 -19.14 -3.34 12.22
C GLU A 195 -18.68 -4.80 12.03
N GLU A 196 -17.37 -5.02 11.87
CA GLU A 196 -16.74 -6.34 11.72
C GLU A 196 -16.22 -6.91 13.06
N ASP A 197 -16.52 -6.28 14.21
CA ASP A 197 -16.03 -6.66 15.54
C ASP A 197 -14.48 -6.75 15.66
N ILE A 198 -13.74 -6.05 14.78
CA ILE A 198 -12.28 -5.99 14.80
C ILE A 198 -11.79 -5.00 15.86
N LEU A 199 -12.53 -3.89 16.03
CA LEU A 199 -12.36 -2.95 17.14
C LEU A 199 -13.61 -2.97 18.01
N PRO A 200 -13.47 -2.85 19.34
CA PRO A 200 -14.63 -2.63 20.19
C PRO A 200 -15.28 -1.27 19.83
N PRO A 201 -16.61 -1.16 19.89
CA PRO A 201 -17.29 0.13 19.74
C PRO A 201 -16.74 1.15 20.74
N GLN A 202 -16.53 2.38 20.30
CA GLN A 202 -16.22 3.46 21.23
C GLN A 202 -17.41 3.72 22.17
N ALA A 203 -17.14 3.76 23.47
CA ALA A 203 -18.12 3.98 24.54
C ALA A 203 -18.48 5.46 24.71
#